data_AF-A0A921T8D1-F1
#
_entry.id   AF-A0A921T8D1-F1
#
_cell.length_a   1.000
_cell.length_b   1.000
_cell.length_c   1.000
_cell.angle_alpha   90.00
_cell.angle_beta   90.00
_cell.angle_gamma   90.00
#
_symmetry.space_group_name_H-M   'P 1'
#
loop_
_entity.id
_entity.type
_entity.pdbx_description
1 polymer ?
#
loop_
_entity_poly.entity_id
_entity_poly.type
_entity_poly.pdbx_seq_one_letter_code
_entity_poly.pdbx_strand_id
1 'polypeptide(L)'
;MQSVLSKKSTGMKSSFCPVTHSPSPNVTRSFGSTVHVSYNPRSDGYGCDTTAIVLRERVFFVLNGDHAETLCKVAANNGIHGCVDYFVEHIAQANKLSEHLMATGVSNDPFALMPTALEILGQEGVDRIAAAAKAQLDAKMESF
;
A
#
# COMPACT_ATOMS: atom_id res chain seq x y z
N MET A 1 -20.99 8.67 -1.17
CA MET A 1 -21.70 7.36 -1.31
C MET A 1 -21.48 6.68 -2.67
N GLN A 2 -21.14 7.38 -3.76
CA GLN A 2 -20.92 6.73 -5.08
C GLN A 2 -19.63 5.89 -5.19
N SER A 3 -18.54 6.24 -4.50
CA SER A 3 -17.25 5.53 -4.59
C SER A 3 -17.28 4.09 -4.01
N VAL A 4 -18.00 3.84 -2.92
CA VAL A 4 -18.03 2.52 -2.26
C VAL A 4 -18.80 1.47 -3.07
N LEU A 5 -19.81 1.88 -3.84
CA LEU A 5 -20.58 0.99 -4.71
C LEU A 5 -19.78 0.48 -5.92
N SER A 6 -18.77 1.24 -6.35
CA SER A 6 -17.89 0.94 -7.49
C SER A 6 -16.97 -0.27 -7.24
N LYS A 7 -16.71 -0.64 -5.97
CA LYS A 7 -15.73 -1.68 -5.60
C LYS A 7 -16.29 -3.09 -5.44
N LYS A 8 -17.55 -3.35 -5.81
CA LYS A 8 -18.10 -4.71 -5.77
C LYS A 8 -17.37 -5.67 -6.72
N SER A 9 -16.97 -5.20 -7.90
CA SER A 9 -16.24 -6.00 -8.89
C SER A 9 -14.85 -6.42 -8.40
N THR A 10 -14.25 -5.67 -7.48
CA THR A 10 -12.93 -5.97 -6.91
C THR A 10 -13.01 -6.94 -5.73
N GLY A 11 -14.20 -7.31 -5.25
CA GLY A 11 -14.38 -8.21 -4.09
C GLY A 11 -14.02 -7.58 -2.74
N MET A 12 -13.85 -6.25 -2.69
CA MET A 12 -13.53 -5.53 -1.45
C MET A 12 -14.75 -5.41 -0.55
N LYS A 13 -14.51 -5.40 0.77
CA LYS A 13 -15.53 -5.36 1.81
C LYS A 13 -15.31 -4.15 2.71
N SER A 14 -16.40 -3.50 3.11
CA SER A 14 -16.40 -2.52 4.20
C SER A 14 -16.53 -3.25 5.53
N SER A 15 -15.93 -2.70 6.57
CA SER A 15 -16.17 -3.09 7.96
C SER A 15 -16.80 -1.94 8.74
N PHE A 16 -17.29 -2.22 9.95
CA PHE A 16 -17.73 -1.21 10.91
C PHE A 16 -16.72 -1.17 12.06
N CYS A 17 -16.43 0.02 12.56
CA CYS A 17 -15.68 0.16 13.80
C CYS A 17 -16.55 -0.35 14.96
N PRO A 18 -16.10 -1.35 15.73
CA PRO A 18 -16.93 -1.97 16.77
C PRO A 18 -17.24 -1.01 17.93
N VAL A 19 -16.42 0.02 18.14
CA VAL A 19 -16.59 0.98 19.24
C VAL A 19 -17.51 2.13 18.84
N THR A 20 -17.31 2.71 17.66
CA THR A 20 -18.08 3.89 17.21
C THR A 20 -19.31 3.53 16.40
N HIS A 21 -19.51 2.24 16.07
CA HIS A 21 -20.55 1.72 15.18
C HIS A 21 -20.63 2.44 13.82
N SER A 22 -19.57 3.15 13.44
CA SER A 22 -19.48 3.89 12.20
C SER A 22 -18.76 3.06 11.14
N PRO A 23 -19.11 3.20 9.85
CA PRO A 23 -18.39 2.52 8.77
C PRO A 23 -16.90 2.89 8.81
N SER A 24 -16.05 1.87 8.67
CA SER A 24 -14.62 2.08 8.42
C SER A 24 -14.46 2.99 7.19
N PRO A 25 -13.53 3.96 7.22
CA PRO A 25 -13.24 4.77 6.05
C PRO A 25 -12.78 3.92 4.87
N ASN A 26 -12.12 2.80 5.14
CA ASN A 26 -11.51 1.96 4.12
C ASN A 26 -12.40 0.76 3.77
N VAL A 27 -12.32 0.35 2.50
CA VAL A 27 -12.72 -0.99 2.06
C VAL A 27 -11.47 -1.83 1.82
N THR A 28 -11.51 -3.13 2.10
CA THR A 28 -10.34 -4.01 2.01
C THR A 28 -10.64 -5.33 1.31
N ARG A 29 -9.61 -5.95 0.72
CA ARG A 29 -9.64 -7.34 0.24
C ARG A 29 -8.35 -8.05 0.61
N SER A 30 -8.47 -9.18 1.30
CA SER A 30 -7.32 -10.01 1.69
C SER A 30 -6.95 -11.03 0.62
N PHE A 31 -5.66 -11.29 0.49
CA PHE A 31 -5.04 -12.28 -0.38
C PHE A 31 -4.15 -13.18 0.49
N GLY A 32 -4.73 -14.23 1.05
CA GLY A 32 -4.10 -15.03 2.10
C GLY A 32 -4.13 -14.35 3.47
N SER A 33 -3.24 -14.78 4.37
CA SER A 33 -3.14 -14.25 5.75
C SER A 33 -2.16 -13.09 5.91
N THR A 34 -1.32 -12.83 4.91
CA THR A 34 -0.19 -11.90 5.04
C THR A 34 -0.35 -10.62 4.23
N VAL A 35 -1.21 -10.58 3.22
CA VAL A 35 -1.35 -9.43 2.31
C VAL A 35 -2.81 -9.04 2.16
N HIS A 36 -3.11 -7.75 2.23
CA HIS A 36 -4.40 -7.23 1.80
C HIS A 36 -4.27 -5.88 1.09
N VAL A 37 -5.22 -5.60 0.20
CA VAL A 37 -5.36 -4.29 -0.45
C VAL A 37 -6.39 -3.49 0.33
N SER A 38 -6.09 -2.23 0.62
CA SER A 38 -6.95 -1.30 1.35
C SER A 38 -7.15 -0.03 0.54
N TYR A 39 -8.39 0.36 0.27
CA TYR A 39 -8.73 1.59 -0.45
C TYR A 39 -9.48 2.54 0.46
N ASN A 40 -9.00 3.78 0.55
CA ASN A 40 -9.63 4.87 1.27
C ASN A 40 -10.08 5.96 0.28
N PRO A 41 -11.40 6.18 0.09
CA PRO A 41 -11.95 7.20 -0.79
C PRO A 41 -12.08 8.58 -0.11
N ARG A 42 -11.39 8.83 1.00
CA ARG A 42 -11.50 10.07 1.78
C ARG A 42 -10.21 10.87 1.73
N SER A 43 -10.33 12.16 1.42
CA SER A 43 -9.20 13.09 1.38
C SER A 43 -8.77 13.61 2.76
N ASP A 44 -9.64 13.54 3.77
CA ASP A 44 -9.46 14.23 5.06
C ASP A 44 -8.18 13.80 5.82
N GLY A 45 -7.70 12.58 5.60
CA GLY A 45 -6.46 12.07 6.21
C GLY A 45 -5.23 12.15 5.29
N TYR A 46 -5.37 11.70 4.05
CA TYR A 46 -4.25 11.53 3.12
C TYR A 46 -4.07 12.67 2.11
N GLY A 47 -5.00 13.63 2.08
CA GLY A 47 -5.08 14.71 1.09
C GLY A 47 -5.71 14.29 -0.25
N CYS A 48 -5.90 12.99 -0.47
CA CYS A 48 -6.55 12.41 -1.65
C CYS A 48 -7.05 10.99 -1.33
N ASP A 49 -7.72 10.37 -2.29
CA ASP A 49 -7.94 8.92 -2.28
C ASP A 49 -6.60 8.20 -2.15
N THR A 50 -6.56 7.08 -1.44
CA THR A 50 -5.36 6.25 -1.36
C THR A 50 -5.66 4.78 -1.50
N THR A 51 -4.70 4.07 -2.06
CA THR A 51 -4.72 2.61 -2.10
C THR A 51 -3.44 2.08 -1.49
N ALA A 52 -3.56 1.18 -0.53
CA ALA A 52 -2.45 0.58 0.18
C ALA A 52 -2.35 -0.92 -0.08
N ILE A 53 -1.12 -1.40 -0.26
CA ILE A 53 -0.73 -2.80 -0.03
C ILE A 53 -0.32 -2.90 1.43
N VAL A 54 -0.98 -3.77 2.19
CA VAL A 54 -0.75 -3.92 3.63
C VAL A 54 -0.20 -5.30 3.91
N LEU A 55 0.93 -5.34 4.62
CA LEU A 55 1.62 -6.57 4.98
C LEU A 55 1.38 -6.87 6.48
N ARG A 56 0.77 -8.00 6.79
CA ARG A 56 0.42 -8.47 8.16
C ARG A 56 -0.21 -7.40 9.05
N GLU A 57 -1.05 -6.54 8.46
CA GLU A 57 -1.71 -5.42 9.16
C GLU A 57 -0.74 -4.45 9.84
N ARG A 58 0.54 -4.48 9.46
CA ARG A 58 1.64 -3.78 10.13
C ARG A 58 2.38 -2.82 9.21
N VAL A 59 2.67 -3.22 7.98
CA VAL A 59 3.42 -2.39 7.02
C VAL A 59 2.49 -1.89 5.93
N PHE A 60 2.53 -0.58 5.66
CA PHE A 60 1.63 0.11 4.74
C PHE A 60 2.41 0.74 3.57
N PHE A 61 2.31 0.11 2.40
CA PHE A 61 2.79 0.69 1.14
C PHE A 61 1.63 1.42 0.47
N VAL A 62 1.64 2.74 0.53
CA VAL A 62 0.49 3.60 0.20
C VAL A 62 0.78 4.38 -1.08
N LEU A 63 -0.11 4.27 -2.05
CA LEU A 63 -0.13 5.06 -3.28
C LEU A 63 -1.24 6.11 -3.21
N ASN A 64 -0.97 7.30 -3.76
CA ASN A 64 -1.98 8.33 -4.02
C ASN A 64 -2.88 7.90 -5.18
N GLY A 65 -4.19 7.91 -4.96
CA GLY A 65 -5.20 7.59 -5.96
C GLY A 65 -5.86 6.22 -5.76
N ASP A 66 -6.77 5.92 -6.69
CA ASP A 66 -7.50 4.67 -6.74
C ASP A 66 -6.79 3.65 -7.65
N HIS A 67 -6.03 2.75 -7.02
CA HIS A 67 -5.36 1.63 -7.65
C HIS A 67 -6.05 0.30 -7.33
N ALA A 68 -7.20 0.33 -6.67
CA ALA A 68 -7.76 -0.82 -5.98
C ALA A 68 -8.12 -1.96 -6.94
N GLU A 69 -8.66 -1.64 -8.12
CA GLU A 69 -9.00 -2.64 -9.12
C GLU A 69 -7.77 -3.36 -9.65
N THR A 70 -6.76 -2.61 -10.09
CA THR A 70 -5.52 -3.16 -10.64
C THR A 70 -4.75 -3.94 -9.59
N LEU A 71 -4.57 -3.39 -8.39
CA LEU A 71 -3.89 -4.09 -7.30
C LEU A 71 -4.62 -5.37 -6.88
N CYS A 72 -5.96 -5.38 -6.86
CA CYS A 72 -6.70 -6.62 -6.58
C CYS A 72 -6.51 -7.67 -7.68
N LYS A 73 -6.45 -7.26 -8.96
CA LYS A 73 -6.19 -8.19 -10.08
C LYS A 73 -4.77 -8.74 -10.02
N VAL A 74 -3.78 -7.88 -9.80
CA VAL A 74 -2.37 -8.24 -9.70
C VAL A 74 -2.13 -9.14 -8.49
N ALA A 75 -2.68 -8.83 -7.33
CA ALA A 75 -2.59 -9.68 -6.14
C ALA A 75 -3.24 -11.06 -6.35
N ALA A 76 -4.36 -11.13 -7.08
CA ALA A 76 -5.01 -12.40 -7.40
C ALA A 76 -4.19 -13.28 -8.35
N ASN A 77 -3.54 -12.67 -9.34
CA ASN A 77 -2.86 -13.40 -10.42
C ASN A 77 -1.39 -13.70 -10.12
N ASN A 78 -0.71 -12.77 -9.46
CA ASN A 78 0.75 -12.76 -9.28
C ASN A 78 1.18 -12.72 -7.80
N GLY A 79 0.22 -12.71 -6.88
CA GLY A 79 0.49 -12.67 -5.45
C GLY A 79 1.28 -11.44 -5.03
N ILE A 80 2.14 -11.60 -4.02
CA ILE A 80 2.92 -10.50 -3.47
C ILE A 80 3.95 -9.94 -4.47
N HIS A 81 4.52 -10.78 -5.34
CA HIS A 81 5.49 -10.33 -6.35
C HIS A 81 4.87 -9.31 -7.30
N GLY A 82 3.66 -9.56 -7.78
CA GLY A 82 2.95 -8.59 -8.61
C GLY A 82 2.66 -7.29 -7.86
N CYS A 83 2.30 -7.35 -6.57
CA CYS A 83 2.10 -6.16 -5.76
C CYS A 83 3.40 -5.33 -5.63
N VAL A 84 4.55 -6.00 -5.47
CA VAL A 84 5.87 -5.35 -5.46
C VAL A 84 6.17 -4.69 -6.81
N ASP A 85 5.98 -5.41 -7.92
CA ASP A 85 6.16 -4.88 -9.27
C ASP A 85 5.33 -3.60 -9.47
N TYR A 86 4.05 -3.68 -9.14
CA TYR A 86 3.13 -2.57 -9.28
C TYR A 86 3.54 -1.36 -8.43
N PHE A 87 3.94 -1.59 -7.17
CA PHE A 87 4.37 -0.52 -6.29
C PHE A 87 5.65 0.16 -6.78
N VAL A 88 6.62 -0.62 -7.28
CA VAL A 88 7.86 -0.10 -7.87
C VAL A 88 7.58 0.75 -9.11
N GLU A 89 6.73 0.28 -10.02
CA GLU A 89 6.33 1.03 -11.23
C GLU A 89 5.62 2.36 -10.89
N HIS A 90 4.92 2.41 -9.75
CA HIS A 90 4.14 3.56 -9.31
C HIS A 90 4.80 4.31 -8.15
N ILE A 91 6.09 4.10 -7.88
CA ILE A 91 6.79 4.67 -6.72
C ILE A 91 6.71 6.22 -6.69
N ALA A 92 6.65 6.84 -7.87
CA ALA A 92 6.46 8.28 -8.02
C ALA A 92 5.17 8.79 -7.35
N GLN A 93 4.15 7.92 -7.24
CA GLN A 93 2.84 8.19 -6.64
C GLN A 93 2.77 7.75 -5.17
N ALA A 94 3.86 7.26 -4.58
CA ALA A 94 3.90 6.90 -3.16
C ALA A 94 3.46 8.10 -2.30
N ASN A 95 2.47 7.87 -1.43
CA ASN A 95 1.99 8.87 -0.50
C ASN A 95 3.10 9.20 0.51
N LYS A 96 3.15 10.45 0.97
CA LYS A 96 4.12 10.91 1.99
C LYS A 96 4.06 10.12 3.31
N LEU A 97 2.92 9.49 3.60
CA LEU A 97 2.68 8.64 4.77
C LEU A 97 2.94 7.15 4.49
N SER A 98 3.44 6.79 3.31
CA SER A 98 3.81 5.42 3.03
C SER A 98 5.10 5.03 3.77
N GLU A 99 5.12 3.82 4.31
CA GLU A 99 6.19 3.33 5.17
C GLU A 99 7.34 2.65 4.40
N HIS A 100 7.29 2.65 3.07
CA HIS A 100 8.25 1.93 2.22
C HIS A 100 9.71 2.27 2.53
N LEU A 101 10.04 3.53 2.84
CA LEU A 101 11.40 3.93 3.20
C LEU A 101 11.91 3.24 4.48
N MET A 102 11.08 3.17 5.52
CA MET A 102 11.43 2.51 6.78
C MET A 102 11.46 1.00 6.59
N ALA A 103 10.42 0.45 5.96
CA ALA A 103 10.25 -0.97 5.73
C ALA A 103 11.31 -1.60 4.81
N THR A 104 12.08 -0.79 4.07
CA THR A 104 13.16 -1.27 3.21
C THR A 104 14.53 -0.74 3.60
N GLY A 105 14.68 -0.19 4.81
CA GLY A 105 15.97 0.27 5.33
C GLY A 105 16.57 1.49 4.60
N VAL A 106 15.77 2.23 3.83
CA VAL A 106 16.19 3.50 3.21
C VAL A 106 16.20 4.63 4.24
N SER A 107 15.31 4.58 5.23
CA SER A 107 15.28 5.49 6.38
C SER A 107 15.31 4.73 7.70
N ASN A 108 15.53 5.45 8.80
CA ASN A 108 15.46 4.87 10.15
C ASN A 108 14.12 4.17 10.40
N ASP A 109 14.14 2.99 11.00
CA ASP A 109 12.96 2.15 11.24
C ASP A 109 12.70 1.99 12.75
N PRO A 110 12.15 3.02 13.42
CA PRO A 110 11.89 2.97 14.86
C PRO A 110 10.77 1.98 15.24
N PHE A 111 10.01 1.49 14.25
CA PHE A 111 8.86 0.60 14.46
C PHE A 111 9.18 -0.86 14.12
N ALA A 112 10.41 -1.18 13.70
CA ALA A 112 10.79 -2.51 13.24
C ALA A 112 9.81 -3.07 12.20
N LEU A 113 9.61 -2.33 11.10
CA LEU A 113 8.82 -2.69 9.94
C LEU A 113 9.61 -3.57 8.96
N MET A 114 10.92 -3.32 8.82
CA MET A 114 11.77 -4.04 7.88
C MET A 114 11.79 -5.56 8.09
N PRO A 115 11.82 -6.11 9.32
CA PRO A 115 11.72 -7.56 9.52
C PRO A 115 10.44 -8.16 8.94
N THR A 116 9.29 -7.46 9.06
CA THR A 116 8.02 -7.90 8.48
C THR A 116 8.04 -7.82 6.95
N ALA A 117 8.65 -6.78 6.39
CA ALA A 117 8.83 -6.67 4.95
C ALA A 117 9.73 -7.79 4.41
N LEU A 118 10.85 -8.09 5.08
CA LEU A 118 11.74 -9.19 4.69
C LEU A 118 11.04 -10.56 4.76
N GLU A 119 10.27 -10.81 5.82
CA GLU A 119 9.54 -12.07 5.98
C GLU A 119 8.52 -12.30 4.85
N ILE A 120 7.87 -11.24 4.37
CA ILE A 120 6.73 -11.35 3.44
C ILE A 120 7.15 -11.16 1.98
N LEU A 121 8.06 -10.22 1.72
CA LEU A 121 8.52 -9.86 0.37
C LEU A 121 9.78 -10.63 -0.05
N GLY A 122 10.53 -11.16 0.92
CA GLY A 122 11.89 -11.62 0.72
C GLY A 122 12.87 -10.48 0.50
N GLN A 123 14.17 -10.82 0.48
CA GLN A 123 15.24 -9.85 0.27
C GLN A 123 15.11 -9.15 -1.09
N GLU A 124 14.81 -9.90 -2.16
CA GLU A 124 14.66 -9.34 -3.51
C GLU A 124 13.56 -8.27 -3.58
N GLY A 125 12.38 -8.54 -3.00
CA GLY A 125 11.28 -7.58 -3.01
C GLY A 125 11.61 -6.29 -2.24
N VAL A 126 12.28 -6.44 -1.08
CA VAL A 126 12.77 -5.32 -0.28
C VAL A 126 13.79 -4.49 -1.07
N ASP A 127 14.78 -5.12 -1.69
CA ASP A 127 15.84 -4.44 -2.43
C ASP A 127 15.29 -3.66 -3.63
N ARG A 128 14.31 -4.25 -4.34
CA ARG A 128 13.67 -3.59 -5.50
C ARG A 128 12.91 -2.33 -5.10
N ILE A 129 12.14 -2.39 -4.02
CA ILE A 129 11.44 -1.21 -3.49
C ILE A 129 12.45 -0.17 -2.99
N ALA A 130 13.49 -0.60 -2.26
CA ALA A 130 14.54 0.30 -1.78
C ALA A 130 15.25 1.03 -2.93
N ALA A 131 15.61 0.31 -3.99
CA ALA A 131 16.27 0.87 -5.17
C ALA A 131 15.37 1.90 -5.88
N ALA A 132 14.10 1.56 -6.10
CA ALA A 132 13.13 2.47 -6.71
C ALA A 132 12.91 3.74 -5.87
N ALA A 133 12.83 3.59 -4.56
CA ALA A 133 12.65 4.71 -3.64
C ALA A 133 13.87 5.63 -3.59
N LYS A 134 15.09 5.08 -3.57
CA LYS A 134 16.33 5.87 -3.64
C LYS A 134 16.40 6.67 -4.95
N ALA A 135 16.16 6.01 -6.08
CA ALA A 135 16.14 6.68 -7.39
C ALA A 135 15.10 7.82 -7.45
N GLN A 136 13.93 7.64 -6.84
CA GLN A 136 12.91 8.68 -6.74
C GLN A 136 13.37 9.87 -5.88
N LEU A 137 14.06 9.62 -4.76
CA LEU A 137 14.58 10.66 -3.87
C LEU A 137 15.68 11.46 -4.59
N ASP A 138 16.61 10.78 -5.26
CA ASP A 138 17.69 11.41 -6.01
C ASP A 138 17.12 12.29 -7.13
N ALA A 139 16.14 11.79 -7.90
CA ALA A 139 15.49 12.55 -8.96
C ALA A 139 14.77 13.82 -8.45
N LYS A 140 14.27 13.82 -7.21
CA LYS A 140 13.67 15.01 -6.58
C LYS A 140 14.73 16.03 -6.17
N MET A 141 15.91 15.59 -5.77
CA MET A 141 17.00 16.50 -5.38
C MET A 141 17.59 17.27 -6.57
N GLU A 142 17.66 16.64 -7.74
CA GLU A 142 18.17 17.26 -8.99
C GLU A 142 17.19 18.27 -9.63
N SER A 143 15.96 18.36 -9.12
CA SER A 143 14.92 19.27 -9.64
C SER A 143 14.85 20.63 -8.96
N PHE A 144 15.85 20.97 -8.12
CA PHE A 144 16.01 22.24 -7.43
C PHE A 144 17.30 22.96 -7.84
#